data_AF-A0A9R0UVL9-F1
#
_entry.id   AF-A0A9R0UVL9-F1
#
_cell.length_a   1.000
_cell.length_b   1.000
_cell.length_c   1.000
_cell.angle_alpha   90.00
_cell.angle_beta   90.00
_cell.angle_gamma   90.00
#
_symmetry.space_group_name_H-M   'P 1'
#
loop_
_entity.id
_entity.type
_entity.pdbx_description
1 polymer ?
#
loop_
_entity_poly.entity_id
_entity_poly.type
_entity_poly.pdbx_seq_one_letter_code
_entity_poly.pdbx_strand_id
1 'polypeptide(L)'
;MVQIASHPEWCKYEAIRHERAYCSYRNLSSLQFKSRVNNFLILCVCRYLFNEAHPSVSKKHFFFSYIGETILDGTNAEIVGNAFNGANSAFPMWRSNTAVLPYL
;
A
#
# COMPACT_ATOMS: atom_id res chain seq x y z
N MET A 1 -23.39 -12.93 14.72
CA MET A 1 -22.49 -12.18 13.81
C MET A 1 -21.07 -12.40 14.33
N VAL A 2 -20.19 -13.06 13.58
CA VAL A 2 -18.81 -13.32 14.01
C VAL A 2 -18.06 -11.99 13.99
N GLN A 3 -17.67 -11.47 15.17
CA GLN A 3 -16.79 -10.31 15.21
C GLN A 3 -15.38 -10.78 14.86
N ILE A 4 -14.98 -10.52 13.62
CA ILE A 4 -13.59 -10.73 13.20
C ILE A 4 -12.71 -9.81 14.06
N ALA A 5 -11.70 -10.42 14.69
CA ALA A 5 -10.59 -9.73 15.33
C ALA A 5 -10.87 -8.84 16.55
N SER A 6 -11.94 -9.13 17.30
CA SER A 6 -12.15 -8.55 18.63
C SER A 6 -11.50 -9.36 19.76
N HIS A 7 -10.96 -10.55 19.47
CA HIS A 7 -10.33 -11.38 20.50
C HIS A 7 -9.02 -10.72 21.01
N PRO A 8 -8.87 -10.47 22.33
CA PRO A 8 -7.75 -9.72 22.90
C PRO A 8 -6.38 -10.29 22.52
N GLU A 9 -6.21 -11.61 22.61
CA GLU A 9 -4.93 -12.26 22.29
C GLU A 9 -4.66 -12.44 20.81
N TRP A 10 -5.67 -12.76 20.00
CA TRP A 10 -5.45 -13.15 18.60
C TRP A 10 -5.36 -11.96 17.65
N CYS A 11 -5.96 -10.81 18.01
CA CYS A 11 -6.06 -9.65 17.13
C CYS A 11 -4.70 -9.05 16.72
N LYS A 12 -3.64 -9.28 17.51
CA LYS A 12 -2.29 -8.77 17.26
C LYS A 12 -1.50 -9.57 16.23
N TYR A 13 -1.88 -10.83 15.96
CA TYR A 13 -1.14 -11.66 15.03
C TYR A 13 -1.35 -11.22 13.58
N GLU A 14 -0.34 -11.47 12.76
CA GLU A 14 -0.39 -11.25 11.32
C GLU A 14 -1.45 -12.19 10.70
N ALA A 15 -2.36 -11.60 9.93
CA ALA A 15 -3.36 -12.34 9.18
C ALA A 15 -2.98 -12.44 7.68
N ILE A 16 -2.37 -11.39 7.15
CA ILE A 16 -1.92 -11.31 5.75
C ILE A 16 -0.50 -10.76 5.71
N ARG A 17 0.38 -11.38 4.92
CA ARG A 17 1.73 -10.89 4.62
C ARG A 17 2.04 -11.08 3.14
N HIS A 18 2.38 -9.98 2.48
CA HIS A 18 2.94 -9.96 1.12
C HIS A 18 4.25 -9.16 1.14
N GLU A 19 5.37 -9.87 1.06
CA GLU A 19 6.71 -9.31 1.18
C GLU A 19 6.87 -8.45 2.46
N ARG A 20 7.00 -7.13 2.30
CA ARG A 20 7.15 -6.14 3.37
C ARG A 20 5.83 -5.53 3.84
N ALA A 21 4.71 -5.81 3.17
CA ALA A 21 3.38 -5.37 3.58
C ALA A 21 2.72 -6.43 4.46
N TYR A 22 2.26 -6.04 5.65
CA TYR A 22 1.59 -6.94 6.58
C TYR A 22 0.34 -6.28 7.19
N CYS A 23 -0.64 -7.11 7.50
CA CYS A 23 -1.92 -6.74 8.05
C CYS A 23 -2.27 -7.74 9.16
N SER A 24 -2.54 -7.24 10.37
CA SER A 24 -2.97 -8.06 11.50
C SER A 24 -4.45 -8.41 11.42
N TYR A 25 -4.90 -9.39 12.20
CA TYR A 25 -6.32 -9.66 12.37
C TYR A 25 -7.07 -8.39 12.77
N ARG A 26 -6.54 -7.58 13.70
CA ARG A 26 -7.14 -6.30 14.09
C ARG A 26 -7.37 -5.39 12.88
N ASN A 27 -6.44 -5.31 11.94
CA ASN A 27 -6.64 -4.49 10.74
C ASN A 27 -7.78 -5.02 9.87
N LEU A 28 -8.00 -6.34 9.79
CA LEU A 28 -9.12 -6.93 9.05
C LEU A 28 -10.49 -6.55 9.61
N SER A 29 -10.59 -6.20 10.90
CA SER A 29 -11.84 -5.71 11.48
C SER A 29 -12.36 -4.43 10.80
N SER A 30 -11.53 -3.72 10.03
CA SER A 30 -11.96 -2.56 9.26
C SER A 30 -12.81 -2.89 8.03
N LEU A 31 -12.98 -4.17 7.69
CA LEU A 31 -13.86 -4.62 6.61
C LEU A 31 -15.35 -4.61 7.00
N GLN A 32 -15.69 -3.99 8.14
CA GLN A 32 -17.06 -3.83 8.59
C GLN A 32 -17.84 -2.87 7.67
N PHE A 33 -19.15 -3.07 7.63
CA PHE A 33 -20.03 -2.25 6.80
C PHE A 33 -19.95 -0.78 7.22
N LYS A 34 -19.72 0.12 6.24
CA LYS A 34 -19.58 1.57 6.41
C LYS A 34 -18.40 2.04 7.29
N SER A 35 -17.43 1.17 7.61
CA SER A 35 -16.18 1.61 8.25
C SER A 35 -15.13 2.03 7.23
N ARG A 36 -14.23 2.95 7.62
CA ARG A 36 -13.02 3.25 6.84
C ARG A 36 -12.12 2.01 6.86
N VAL A 37 -11.68 1.58 5.69
CA VAL A 37 -10.73 0.46 5.56
C VAL A 37 -9.37 0.89 6.12
N ASN A 38 -8.72 0.00 6.86
CA ASN A 38 -7.45 0.28 7.50
C ASN A 38 -6.31 0.37 6.47
N ASN A 39 -5.43 1.36 6.64
CA ASN A 39 -4.33 1.65 5.71
C ASN A 39 -3.37 0.47 5.53
N PHE A 40 -3.13 -0.35 6.57
CA PHE A 40 -2.29 -1.55 6.45
C PHE A 40 -2.94 -2.62 5.56
N LEU A 41 -4.27 -2.73 5.60
CA LEU A 41 -5.00 -3.64 4.71
C LEU A 41 -4.99 -3.14 3.26
N ILE A 42 -5.23 -1.84 3.04
CA ILE A 42 -5.12 -1.22 1.71
C ILE A 42 -3.72 -1.45 1.15
N LEU A 43 -2.68 -1.22 1.96
CA LEU A 43 -1.30 -1.46 1.60
C LEU A 43 -1.05 -2.90 1.15
N CYS A 44 -1.53 -3.90 1.92
CA CYS A 44 -1.40 -5.31 1.56
C CYS A 44 -2.09 -5.64 0.23
N VAL A 45 -3.32 -5.15 0.03
CA VAL A 45 -4.07 -5.38 -1.21
C VAL A 45 -3.37 -4.73 -2.40
N CYS A 46 -2.96 -3.47 -2.27
CA CYS A 46 -2.26 -2.77 -3.35
C CYS A 46 -0.90 -3.43 -3.65
N ARG A 47 -0.18 -3.95 -2.65
CA ARG A 47 1.08 -4.70 -2.87
C ARG A 47 0.84 -6.03 -3.57
N TYR A 48 -0.22 -6.76 -3.20
CA TYR A 48 -0.62 -7.98 -3.90
C TYR A 48 -0.95 -7.69 -5.37
N LEU A 49 -1.82 -6.72 -5.64
CA LEU A 49 -2.19 -6.33 -7.00
C LEU A 49 -0.98 -5.82 -7.80
N PHE A 50 -0.08 -5.09 -7.16
CA PHE A 50 1.17 -4.64 -7.77
C PHE A 50 2.03 -5.81 -8.25
N ASN A 51 2.18 -6.86 -7.43
CA ASN A 51 2.97 -8.03 -7.79
C ASN A 51 2.31 -8.85 -8.94
N GLU A 52 0.99 -8.93 -8.97
CA GLU A 52 0.26 -9.61 -10.05
C GLU A 52 0.31 -8.81 -11.37
N ALA A 53 0.30 -7.47 -11.29
CA ALA A 53 0.27 -6.57 -12.45
C ALA A 53 1.67 -6.19 -12.95
N HIS A 54 2.50 -7.18 -13.28
CA HIS A 54 3.83 -6.93 -13.81
C HIS A 54 3.78 -6.40 -15.26
N PRO A 55 4.30 -5.19 -15.56
CA PRO A 55 4.19 -4.61 -16.90
C PRO A 55 5.06 -5.38 -17.90
N SER A 56 4.42 -5.88 -18.96
CA SER A 56 5.10 -6.62 -20.03
C SER A 56 6.08 -5.77 -20.83
N VAL A 57 5.80 -4.46 -20.96
CA VAL A 57 6.59 -3.52 -21.78
C VAL A 57 7.84 -3.05 -21.04
N SER A 58 7.67 -2.39 -19.89
CA SER A 58 8.78 -1.78 -19.15
C SER A 58 9.52 -2.77 -18.24
N LYS A 59 8.90 -3.92 -17.91
CA LYS A 59 9.40 -4.93 -16.95
C LYS A 59 9.70 -4.38 -15.55
N LYS A 60 9.29 -3.14 -15.28
CA LYS A 60 9.53 -2.42 -14.03
C LYS A 60 8.34 -1.51 -13.75
N HIS A 61 7.87 -1.54 -12.51
CA HIS A 61 6.80 -0.70 -11.99
C HIS A 61 7.20 -0.19 -10.61
N PHE A 62 6.60 0.92 -10.19
CA PHE A 62 6.88 1.53 -8.90
C PHE A 62 5.66 1.49 -7.99
N PHE A 63 5.91 1.20 -6.71
CA PHE A 63 4.90 1.17 -5.68
C PHE A 63 5.25 2.18 -4.59
N PHE A 64 4.43 3.20 -4.42
CA PHE A 64 4.66 4.26 -3.44
C PHE A 64 3.58 4.18 -2.36
N SER A 65 3.92 3.59 -1.22
CA SER A 65 2.96 3.25 -0.19
C SER A 65 2.42 4.42 0.65
N TYR A 66 3.05 5.60 0.60
CA TYR A 66 2.81 6.66 1.60
C TYR A 66 2.70 8.08 1.05
N ILE A 67 2.92 8.29 -0.26
CA ILE A 67 2.89 9.65 -0.85
C ILE A 67 1.59 9.97 -1.59
N GLY A 68 0.68 9.00 -1.74
CA GLY A 68 -0.57 9.19 -2.51
C GLY A 68 -1.46 10.28 -1.94
N GLU A 69 -1.67 10.27 -0.62
CA GLU A 69 -2.42 11.31 0.10
C GLU A 69 -1.68 12.66 0.03
N THR A 70 -0.36 12.68 0.24
CA THR A 70 0.47 13.88 0.16
C THR A 70 0.42 14.58 -1.20
N ILE A 71 0.36 13.82 -2.30
CA ILE A 71 0.22 14.37 -3.65
C ILE A 71 -1.13 15.06 -3.82
N LEU A 72 -2.21 14.44 -3.34
CA LEU A 72 -3.57 14.95 -3.49
C LEU A 72 -3.83 16.17 -2.62
N ASP A 73 -3.29 16.18 -1.41
CA ASP A 73 -3.44 17.31 -0.48
C ASP A 73 -2.52 18.49 -0.86
N GLY A 74 -1.48 18.25 -1.67
CA GLY A 74 -0.53 19.28 -2.11
C GLY A 74 0.31 19.89 -0.97
N THR A 75 0.35 19.23 0.19
CA THR A 75 0.88 19.82 1.43
C THR A 75 2.39 19.68 1.59
N ASN A 76 3.01 18.67 0.99
CA ASN A 76 4.44 18.39 1.21
C ASN A 76 5.15 17.88 -0.05
N ALA A 77 5.50 18.81 -0.94
CA ALA A 77 6.21 18.52 -2.18
C ALA A 77 7.61 17.94 -1.96
N GLU A 78 8.26 18.23 -0.83
CA GLU A 78 9.59 17.72 -0.51
C GLU A 78 9.58 16.20 -0.28
N ILE A 79 8.61 15.69 0.49
CA ILE A 79 8.44 14.24 0.70
C ILE A 79 8.20 13.52 -0.63
N VAL A 80 7.33 14.08 -1.48
CA VAL A 80 7.03 13.52 -2.81
C VAL A 80 8.28 13.53 -3.69
N GLY A 81 9.01 14.64 -3.72
CA GLY A 81 10.26 14.78 -4.48
C GLY A 81 11.32 13.77 -4.03
N ASN A 82 11.52 13.60 -2.73
CA ASN A 82 12.47 12.63 -2.18
C ASN A 82 12.09 11.18 -2.55
N ALA A 83 10.81 10.83 -2.51
CA ALA A 83 10.34 9.51 -2.91
C ALA A 83 10.60 9.23 -4.40
N PHE A 84 10.30 10.18 -5.29
CA PHE A 84 10.57 10.03 -6.73
C PHE A 84 12.06 10.03 -7.05
N ASN A 85 12.86 10.89 -6.41
CA ASN A 85 14.31 10.89 -6.59
C ASN A 85 14.95 9.56 -6.16
N GLY A 86 14.50 9.00 -5.03
CA GLY A 86 14.94 7.69 -4.56
C GLY A 86 14.55 6.54 -5.51
N ALA A 87 13.33 6.58 -6.06
CA ALA A 87 12.91 5.60 -7.05
C ALA A 87 13.70 5.72 -8.37
N ASN A 88 13.92 6.95 -8.84
CA ASN A 88 14.62 7.24 -10.09
C ASN A 88 16.12 6.90 -10.03
N SER A 89 16.74 6.99 -8.86
CA SER A 89 18.14 6.58 -8.67
C SER A 89 18.32 5.05 -8.73
N ALA A 90 17.31 4.28 -8.31
CA ALA A 90 17.32 2.83 -8.41
C ALA A 90 17.02 2.33 -9.84
N PHE A 91 16.10 2.99 -10.55
CA PHE A 91 15.79 2.72 -11.96
C PHE A 91 15.18 3.96 -12.61
N PRO A 92 15.56 4.33 -13.86
CA PRO A 92 15.01 5.51 -14.52
C PRO A 92 13.47 5.43 -14.63
N MET A 93 12.77 6.27 -13.87
CA MET A 93 11.32 6.17 -13.69
C MET A 93 10.55 6.35 -15.00
N TRP A 94 11.03 7.23 -15.87
CA TRP A 94 10.45 7.50 -17.19
C TRP A 94 10.46 6.28 -18.14
N ARG A 95 11.21 5.22 -17.82
CA ARG A 95 11.18 3.95 -18.56
C ARG A 95 10.09 2.99 -18.06
N SER A 96 9.48 3.28 -16.91
CA SER A 96 8.32 2.54 -16.41
C SER A 96 7.04 3.14 -16.96
N ASN A 97 6.10 2.28 -17.35
CA ASN A 97 4.76 2.69 -17.81
C ASN A 97 3.67 2.48 -16.74
N THR A 98 4.05 2.09 -15.51
CA THR A 98 3.08 1.80 -14.44
C THR A 98 3.62 2.24 -13.08
N ALA A 99 2.85 3.05 -12.37
CA ALA A 99 3.07 3.40 -10.97
C ALA A 99 1.78 3.25 -10.16
N VAL A 100 1.89 2.74 -8.94
CA VAL A 100 0.77 2.57 -8.01
C VAL A 100 0.96 3.48 -6.81
N LEU A 101 -0.05 4.29 -6.55
CA LEU A 101 -0.13 5.29 -5.48
C LEU A 101 -1.44 5.05 -4.73
N PRO A 102 -1.45 4.26 -3.64
CA PRO A 102 -2.65 4.10 -2.83
C PRO A 102 -3.03 5.45 -2.21
N TYR A 103 -4.29 5.83 -2.34
CA TYR A 103 -4.88 6.88 -1.52
C TYR A 103 -5.33 6.25 -0.20
N LEU A 104 -4.71 6.65 0.90
CA LEU A 104 -4.87 6.06 2.22
C LEU A 104 -5.76 6.92 3.11
#